data_AF-L7M8P8-F1
#
_entry.id   AF-L7M8P8-F1
#
_cell.length_a   1.000
_cell.length_b   1.000
_cell.length_c   1.000
_cell.angle_alpha   90.00
_cell.angle_beta   90.00
_cell.angle_gamma   90.00
#
_symmetry.space_group_name_H-M   'P 1'
#
loop_
_entity.id
_entity.type
_entity.pdbx_description
1 polymer ?
#
loop_
_entity_poly.entity_id
_entity_poly.type
_entity_poly.pdbx_seq_one_letter_code
_entity_poly.pdbx_strand_id
1 'polypeptide(L)'
;MRSLRFLRRPLLILSILFRCKCQSGDGSETSDTSVKAMYVKRLLNGTDPLIVFLGNEGEINHPICWWSLKTDNLERGFRHNLTYFRKDKQGRKKRGSWQVRNTTYRVSRKKQVPTIGVTALMANGTTDEDISRVYEIFYAQPFCFVMGSSQNKSDDSRCLLWGPVNIERETRLACEEEFFNVCNNVGIYPYRYRKRICETEEEE
;
A
#
# COMPACT_ATOMS: atom_id res chain seq x y z
N MET A 1 -79.98 -28.13 35.41
CA MET A 1 -79.39 -26.83 35.79
C MET A 1 -78.23 -26.53 34.83
N ARG A 2 -78.36 -25.44 34.06
CA ARG A 2 -77.35 -24.61 33.38
C ARG A 2 -76.13 -25.26 32.70
N SER A 3 -76.24 -25.29 31.36
CA SER A 3 -75.26 -24.80 30.35
C SER A 3 -74.11 -23.93 30.90
N LEU A 4 -72.88 -24.17 30.44
CA LEU A 4 -72.12 -23.18 29.65
C LEU A 4 -70.87 -23.82 29.00
N ARG A 5 -70.85 -23.72 27.67
CA ARG A 5 -69.69 -23.85 26.78
C ARG A 5 -68.69 -22.72 27.10
N PHE A 6 -67.40 -22.89 26.80
CA PHE A 6 -66.69 -22.14 25.74
C PHE A 6 -65.16 -22.01 25.89
N LEU A 7 -64.51 -22.01 24.70
CA LEU A 7 -63.30 -21.29 24.27
C LEU A 7 -61.96 -21.67 24.94
N ARG A 8 -61.09 -22.42 24.21
CA ARG A 8 -60.01 -21.89 23.32
C ARG A 8 -58.94 -21.08 24.08
N ARG A 9 -57.68 -21.52 24.07
CA ARG A 9 -56.67 -21.17 23.03
C ARG A 9 -55.33 -21.88 23.30
N PRO A 10 -54.58 -22.24 22.24
CA PRO A 10 -53.21 -22.72 22.35
C PRO A 10 -52.25 -21.57 22.65
N LEU A 11 -51.21 -21.84 23.45
CA LEU A 11 -50.05 -20.98 23.61
C LEU A 11 -49.32 -20.88 22.26
N LEU A 12 -49.34 -19.69 21.68
CA LEU A 12 -48.55 -19.31 20.51
C LEU A 12 -47.06 -19.47 20.84
N ILE A 13 -46.40 -20.40 20.13
CA ILE A 13 -44.94 -20.41 20.03
C ILE A 13 -44.55 -19.14 19.27
N LEU A 14 -43.98 -18.18 19.99
CA LEU A 14 -43.37 -16.99 19.41
C LEU A 14 -42.11 -17.43 18.68
N SER A 15 -42.25 -17.83 17.42
CA SER A 15 -41.13 -18.05 16.51
C SER A 15 -40.45 -16.71 16.24
N ILE A 16 -39.41 -16.41 17.02
CA ILE A 16 -38.53 -15.29 16.77
C ILE A 16 -37.72 -15.64 15.51
N LEU A 17 -38.30 -15.34 14.36
CA LEU A 17 -37.56 -15.20 13.11
C LEU A 17 -36.71 -13.93 13.25
N PHE A 18 -35.55 -14.06 13.88
CA PHE A 18 -34.45 -13.14 13.61
C PHE A 18 -34.11 -13.28 12.14
N ARG A 19 -34.76 -12.45 11.32
CA ARG A 19 -34.24 -12.07 10.02
C ARG A 19 -32.86 -11.47 10.29
N CYS A 20 -31.83 -12.28 10.23
CA CYS A 20 -30.47 -11.80 9.98
C CYS A 20 -30.56 -11.05 8.65
N LYS A 21 -30.75 -9.74 8.72
CA LYS A 21 -30.33 -8.83 7.68
C LYS A 21 -28.83 -9.04 7.57
N CYS A 22 -28.41 -9.88 6.62
CA CYS A 22 -27.04 -9.84 6.13
C CYS A 22 -26.86 -8.44 5.56
N GLN A 23 -26.27 -7.55 6.36
CA GLN A 23 -25.76 -6.29 5.86
C GLN A 23 -24.64 -6.65 4.89
N SER A 24 -24.90 -6.36 3.62
CA SER A 24 -23.93 -6.43 2.55
C SER A 24 -22.72 -5.57 2.88
N GLY A 25 -21.58 -6.23 3.07
CA GLY A 25 -20.25 -5.72 2.73
C GLY A 25 -19.73 -4.55 3.54
N ASP A 26 -19.45 -4.76 4.83
CA ASP A 26 -18.41 -3.98 5.48
C ASP A 26 -17.06 -4.41 4.91
N GLY A 27 -16.29 -3.47 4.37
CA GLY A 27 -15.00 -3.72 3.72
C GLY A 27 -13.92 -4.04 4.75
N SER A 28 -14.12 -5.10 5.54
CA SER A 28 -13.25 -5.51 6.63
C SER A 28 -11.84 -5.78 6.10
N GLU A 29 -10.92 -4.90 6.49
CA GLU A 29 -9.49 -5.07 6.29
C GLU A 29 -9.02 -6.24 7.16
N THR A 30 -8.59 -7.32 6.53
CA THR A 30 -8.13 -8.54 7.21
C THR A 30 -6.68 -8.83 6.85
N SER A 31 -5.99 -9.60 7.69
CA SER A 31 -4.62 -10.03 7.41
C SER A 31 -4.58 -10.89 6.13
N ASP A 32 -3.70 -10.55 5.19
CA ASP A 32 -3.55 -11.30 3.94
C ASP A 32 -2.49 -12.41 4.09
N THR A 33 -2.82 -13.61 3.62
CA THR A 33 -1.99 -14.83 3.64
C THR A 33 -1.56 -15.30 2.24
N SER A 34 -1.82 -14.52 1.19
CA SER A 34 -1.37 -14.82 -0.16
C SER A 34 0.15 -14.84 -0.25
N VAL A 35 0.69 -15.59 -1.22
CA VAL A 35 2.13 -15.66 -1.49
C VAL A 35 2.71 -14.26 -1.73
N LYS A 36 1.98 -13.39 -2.45
CA LYS A 36 2.39 -12.00 -2.67
C LYS A 36 2.53 -11.24 -1.34
N ALA A 37 1.51 -11.31 -0.49
CA ALA A 37 1.53 -10.68 0.83
C ALA A 37 2.65 -11.22 1.72
N MET A 38 2.96 -12.52 1.65
CA MET A 38 4.09 -13.12 2.38
C MET A 38 5.43 -12.53 1.95
N TYR A 39 5.70 -12.40 0.64
CA TYR A 39 6.94 -11.80 0.16
C TYR A 39 7.07 -10.32 0.55
N VAL A 40 6.00 -9.54 0.38
CA VAL A 40 5.98 -8.14 0.82
C VAL A 40 6.24 -8.03 2.32
N LYS A 41 5.57 -8.84 3.16
CA LYS A 41 5.80 -8.87 4.61
C LYS A 41 7.25 -9.20 4.94
N ARG A 42 7.85 -10.17 4.24
CA ARG A 42 9.26 -10.54 4.45
C ARG A 42 10.21 -9.39 4.11
N LEU A 43 9.98 -8.71 2.99
CA LEU A 43 10.79 -7.56 2.56
C LEU A 43 10.66 -6.39 3.53
N LEU A 44 9.45 -6.03 3.94
CA LEU A 44 9.22 -4.97 4.93
C LEU A 44 9.77 -5.33 6.32
N ASN A 45 9.73 -6.60 6.71
CA ASN A 45 10.29 -7.07 7.97
C ASN A 45 11.82 -7.15 7.97
N GLY A 46 12.45 -7.09 6.80
CA GLY A 46 13.89 -7.22 6.61
C GLY A 46 14.72 -6.09 7.21
N THR A 47 16.03 -6.30 7.25
CA THR A 47 17.02 -5.33 7.75
C THR A 47 17.63 -4.48 6.64
N ASP A 48 17.59 -4.98 5.40
CA ASP A 48 18.10 -4.24 4.25
C ASP A 48 17.17 -3.06 3.92
N PRO A 49 17.72 -1.86 3.65
CA PRO A 49 16.92 -0.76 3.18
C PRO A 49 16.25 -1.08 1.84
N LEU A 50 14.99 -0.70 1.72
CA LEU A 50 14.22 -0.80 0.49
C LEU A 50 14.24 0.54 -0.24
N ILE A 51 14.37 0.50 -1.56
CA ILE A 51 14.28 1.67 -2.43
C ILE A 51 13.23 1.45 -3.51
N VAL A 52 12.72 2.55 -4.07
CA VAL A 52 11.94 2.51 -5.31
C VAL A 52 12.91 2.55 -6.49
N PHE A 53 13.01 1.44 -7.23
CA PHE A 53 13.83 1.35 -8.44
C PHE A 53 13.18 2.02 -9.64
N LEU A 54 11.88 1.79 -9.82
CA LEU A 54 11.07 2.34 -10.91
C LEU A 54 9.75 2.87 -10.36
N GLY A 55 9.24 3.92 -10.98
CA GLY A 55 7.93 4.46 -10.71
C GLY A 55 7.24 4.90 -11.99
N ASN A 56 5.92 4.81 -12.05
CA ASN A 56 5.09 5.55 -12.99
C ASN A 56 4.10 6.36 -12.17
N GLU A 57 4.21 7.67 -12.29
CA GLU A 57 3.51 8.65 -11.46
C GLU A 57 2.45 9.39 -12.28
N GLY A 58 1.35 9.78 -11.63
CA GLY A 58 0.26 10.55 -12.24
C GLY A 58 0.64 12.01 -12.47
N GLU A 59 1.43 12.59 -11.56
CA GLU A 59 1.97 13.94 -11.64
C GLU A 59 3.50 13.99 -11.72
N ILE A 60 4.01 15.05 -12.34
CA ILE A 60 5.45 15.26 -12.54
C ILE A 60 6.19 15.64 -11.25
N ASN A 61 5.50 16.19 -10.26
CA ASN A 61 6.04 16.68 -8.98
C ASN A 61 6.07 15.63 -7.87
N HIS A 62 5.70 14.38 -8.18
CA HIS A 62 5.73 13.27 -7.21
C HIS A 62 7.14 12.99 -6.67
N PRO A 63 7.28 12.36 -5.50
CA PRO A 63 8.59 12.18 -4.88
C PRO A 63 9.53 11.23 -5.63
N ILE A 64 10.83 11.44 -5.48
CA ILE A 64 11.90 10.59 -6.05
C ILE A 64 12.86 10.11 -4.97
N CYS A 65 13.75 9.19 -5.35
CA CYS A 65 14.82 8.69 -4.48
C CYS A 65 14.33 8.09 -3.17
N TRP A 66 13.17 7.43 -3.20
CA TRP A 66 12.58 6.79 -2.04
C TRP A 66 13.54 5.78 -1.41
N TRP A 67 13.73 5.89 -0.11
CA TRP A 67 14.54 4.98 0.70
C TRP A 67 13.85 4.73 2.03
N SER A 68 13.64 3.47 2.37
CA SER A 68 12.85 3.05 3.53
C SER A 68 13.62 2.01 4.33
N LEU A 69 13.89 2.29 5.61
CA LEU A 69 14.53 1.35 6.52
C LEU A 69 13.61 1.06 7.69
N LYS A 70 13.42 -0.22 7.97
CA LYS A 70 12.65 -0.66 9.12
C LYS A 70 13.32 -0.23 10.43
N THR A 71 12.52 0.28 11.35
CA THR A 71 12.96 0.68 12.69
C THR A 71 12.32 -0.15 13.79
N ASP A 72 11.12 -0.70 13.57
CA ASP A 72 10.41 -1.46 14.59
C ASP A 72 9.37 -2.43 14.01
N ASN A 73 9.01 -3.44 14.80
CA ASN A 73 7.86 -4.31 14.55
C ASN A 73 6.64 -3.76 15.29
N LEU A 74 5.47 -3.79 14.65
CA LEU A 74 4.20 -3.45 15.27
C LEU A 74 3.31 -4.69 15.31
N GLU A 75 2.34 -4.72 16.22
CA GLU A 75 1.34 -5.82 16.29
C GLU A 75 0.70 -6.11 14.92
N ARG A 76 0.46 -5.05 14.13
CA ARG A 76 -0.19 -5.12 12.82
C ARG A 76 0.58 -4.41 11.72
N GLY A 77 1.89 -4.59 11.63
CA GLY A 77 2.70 -4.04 10.54
C GLY A 77 4.15 -3.78 10.91
N PHE A 78 4.78 -2.90 10.13
CA PHE A 78 6.19 -2.56 10.27
C PHE A 78 6.34 -1.05 10.33
N ARG A 79 7.12 -0.56 11.29
CA ARG A 79 7.51 0.85 11.36
C ARG A 79 8.82 1.03 10.63
N HIS A 80 8.88 2.04 9.78
CA HIS A 80 10.04 2.40 8.99
C HIS A 80 10.31 3.90 9.11
N ASN A 81 11.57 4.25 8.88
CA ASN A 81 11.96 5.60 8.52
C ASN A 81 12.02 5.70 6.99
N LEU A 82 11.07 6.43 6.41
CA LEU A 82 11.00 6.67 4.97
C LEU A 82 11.61 8.03 4.65
N THR A 83 12.51 8.06 3.68
CA THR A 83 13.14 9.26 3.17
C THR A 83 12.98 9.41 1.67
N TYR A 84 12.85 10.64 1.18
CA TYR A 84 12.69 10.94 -0.24
C TYR A 84 13.04 12.40 -0.56
N PHE A 85 13.17 12.74 -1.85
CA PHE A 85 13.22 14.12 -2.34
C PHE A 85 11.90 14.52 -3.00
N ARG A 86 11.49 15.78 -2.81
CA ARG A 86 10.36 16.36 -3.55
C ARG A 86 10.81 16.93 -4.87
N LYS A 87 9.96 16.83 -5.89
CA LYS A 87 10.12 17.57 -7.14
C LYS A 87 9.35 18.89 -7.10
N ASP A 88 9.77 19.86 -7.89
CA ASP A 88 9.01 21.07 -8.18
C ASP A 88 7.94 20.78 -9.26
N LYS A 89 7.14 21.80 -9.59
CA LYS A 89 6.07 21.68 -10.59
C LYS A 89 6.61 21.41 -12.01
N GLN A 90 7.91 21.59 -12.23
CA GLN A 90 8.60 21.32 -13.48
C GLN A 90 9.27 19.93 -13.48
N GLY A 91 9.12 19.15 -12.41
CA GLY A 91 9.74 17.84 -12.27
C GLY A 91 11.21 17.87 -11.85
N ARG A 92 11.74 19.02 -11.45
CA ARG A 92 13.13 19.11 -10.99
C ARG A 92 13.21 18.80 -9.51
N LYS A 93 14.26 18.09 -9.10
CA LYS A 93 14.58 17.87 -7.68
C LYS A 93 14.64 19.22 -6.95
N LYS A 94 13.80 19.40 -5.93
CA LYS A 94 13.87 20.60 -5.08
C LYS A 94 15.17 20.56 -4.29
N ARG A 95 15.97 21.62 -4.41
CA ARG A 95 17.15 21.84 -3.56
C ARG A 95 16.73 21.87 -2.08
N GLY A 96 17.51 21.24 -1.23
CA GLY A 96 17.24 21.15 0.20
C GLY A 96 17.44 19.74 0.74
N SER A 97 17.05 19.55 2.00
CA SER A 97 17.25 18.30 2.71
C SER A 97 16.20 17.24 2.36
N TRP A 98 16.63 16.00 2.52
CA TRP A 98 15.77 14.82 2.52
C TRP A 98 14.52 15.04 3.36
N GLN A 99 13.37 14.71 2.79
CA GLN A 99 12.15 14.58 3.56
C GLN A 99 12.24 13.29 4.36
N VAL A 100 11.94 13.36 5.65
CA VAL A 100 11.96 12.21 6.57
C VAL A 100 10.55 12.00 7.12
N ARG A 101 10.05 10.77 7.07
CA ARG A 101 8.71 10.41 7.55
C ARG A 101 8.78 9.16 8.42
N ASN A 102 8.11 9.23 9.56
CA ASN A 102 7.83 8.04 10.35
C ASN A 102 6.66 7.30 9.68
N THR A 103 6.94 6.17 9.05
CA THR A 103 6.00 5.49 8.18
C THR A 103 5.64 4.12 8.72
N THR A 104 4.35 3.83 8.78
CA THR A 104 3.82 2.51 9.10
C THR A 104 3.34 1.83 7.82
N TYR A 105 3.83 0.61 7.58
CA TYR A 105 3.37 -0.27 6.51
C TYR A 105 2.53 -1.40 7.09
N ARG A 106 1.32 -1.60 6.56
CA ARG A 106 0.43 -2.70 6.93
C ARG A 106 0.04 -3.50 5.71
N VAL A 107 0.39 -4.79 5.70
CA VAL A 107 0.00 -5.69 4.61
C VAL A 107 -1.30 -6.38 4.98
N SER A 108 -2.33 -6.15 4.17
CA SER A 108 -3.71 -6.54 4.43
C SER A 108 -4.40 -6.94 3.13
N ARG A 109 -5.71 -7.16 3.21
CA ARG A 109 -6.56 -7.50 2.09
C ARG A 109 -7.77 -6.57 2.04
N LYS A 110 -8.10 -6.08 0.86
CA LYS A 110 -9.34 -5.32 0.59
C LYS A 110 -10.09 -5.97 -0.55
N LYS A 111 -11.33 -6.41 -0.31
CA LYS A 111 -12.17 -7.10 -1.32
C LYS A 111 -11.42 -8.24 -2.04
N GLN A 112 -10.69 -9.06 -1.27
CA GLN A 112 -9.85 -10.17 -1.77
C GLN A 112 -8.57 -9.80 -2.51
N VAL A 113 -8.30 -8.51 -2.73
CA VAL A 113 -7.05 -8.04 -3.34
C VAL A 113 -6.01 -7.79 -2.22
N PRO A 114 -4.78 -8.30 -2.35
CA PRO A 114 -3.70 -8.01 -1.40
C PRO A 114 -3.29 -6.55 -1.50
N THR A 115 -3.14 -5.88 -0.36
CA THR A 115 -2.88 -4.45 -0.26
C THR A 115 -1.78 -4.11 0.74
N ILE A 116 -1.18 -2.93 0.58
CA ILE A 116 -0.28 -2.29 1.54
C ILE A 116 -0.89 -0.95 1.94
N GLY A 117 -1.35 -0.84 3.18
CA GLY A 117 -1.67 0.43 3.80
C GLY A 117 -0.38 1.14 4.24
N VAL A 118 -0.16 2.34 3.72
CA VAL A 118 0.97 3.20 4.06
C VAL A 118 0.44 4.42 4.82
N THR A 119 0.94 4.64 6.03
CA THR A 119 0.66 5.85 6.82
C THR A 119 1.98 6.52 7.15
N ALA A 120 2.26 7.66 6.53
CA ALA A 120 3.47 8.43 6.71
C ALA A 120 3.17 9.71 7.50
N LEU A 121 3.88 9.91 8.60
CA LEU A 121 3.70 11.08 9.47
C LEU A 121 4.86 12.06 9.29
N MET A 122 4.52 13.35 9.17
CA MET A 122 5.44 14.47 9.23
C MET A 122 5.96 14.67 10.67
N ALA A 123 7.00 15.50 10.84
CA ALA A 123 7.61 15.77 12.15
C ALA A 123 6.63 16.37 13.17
N ASN A 124 5.63 17.12 12.71
CA ASN A 124 4.56 17.68 13.55
C ASN A 124 3.42 16.67 13.86
N GLY A 125 3.57 15.40 13.46
CA GLY A 125 2.58 14.34 13.67
C GLY A 125 1.42 14.32 12.67
N THR A 126 1.36 15.26 11.73
CA THR A 126 0.32 15.26 10.69
C THR A 126 0.61 14.27 9.57
N THR A 127 -0.43 13.74 8.94
CA THR A 127 -0.32 12.78 7.83
C THR A 127 0.23 13.45 6.58
N ASP A 128 1.21 12.84 5.94
CA ASP A 128 1.68 13.23 4.60
C ASP A 128 0.78 12.57 3.55
N GLU A 129 -0.17 13.32 3.00
CA GLU A 129 -1.23 12.82 2.09
C GLU A 129 -0.71 12.36 0.72
N ASP A 130 0.42 12.88 0.27
CA ASP A 130 1.07 12.43 -0.97
C ASP A 130 1.56 10.98 -0.83
N ILE A 131 2.06 10.63 0.35
CA ILE A 131 2.65 9.32 0.64
C ILE A 131 1.60 8.34 1.15
N SER A 132 0.72 8.82 2.03
CA SER A 132 -0.19 7.99 2.83
C SER A 132 -1.41 7.56 2.02
N ARG A 133 -1.47 6.27 1.71
CA ARG A 133 -2.61 5.65 1.00
C ARG A 133 -2.56 4.13 1.11
N VAL A 134 -3.60 3.48 0.60
CA VAL A 134 -3.64 2.04 0.40
C VAL A 134 -3.27 1.73 -1.04
N TYR A 135 -2.24 0.91 -1.23
CA TYR A 135 -1.80 0.42 -2.53
C TYR A 135 -2.23 -1.03 -2.72
N GLU A 136 -2.60 -1.39 -3.94
CA GLU A 136 -2.73 -2.80 -4.34
C GLU A 136 -1.35 -3.40 -4.61
N ILE A 137 -1.18 -4.70 -4.29
CA ILE A 137 0.04 -5.44 -4.60
C ILE A 137 -0.15 -6.16 -5.93
N PHE A 138 0.35 -5.57 -7.01
CA PHE A 138 0.23 -6.14 -8.36
C PHE A 138 1.14 -7.36 -8.53
N TYR A 139 2.35 -7.30 -7.98
CA TYR A 139 3.35 -8.35 -8.11
C TYR A 139 4.23 -8.41 -6.87
N ALA A 140 4.71 -9.61 -6.50
CA ALA A 140 5.74 -9.75 -5.48
C ALA A 140 6.48 -11.08 -5.62
N GLN A 141 7.79 -11.02 -5.36
CA GLN A 141 8.73 -12.13 -5.32
C GLN A 141 9.69 -11.92 -4.13
N PRO A 142 10.58 -12.89 -3.80
CA PRO A 142 11.43 -12.80 -2.62
C PRO A 142 12.25 -11.51 -2.47
N PHE A 143 12.61 -10.84 -3.57
CA PHE A 143 13.51 -9.69 -3.59
C PHE A 143 12.88 -8.39 -4.11
N CYS A 144 11.62 -8.40 -4.53
CA CYS A 144 10.96 -7.18 -5.00
C CYS A 144 9.44 -7.29 -4.97
N PHE A 145 8.77 -6.15 -5.03
CA PHE A 145 7.33 -6.09 -5.23
C PHE A 145 6.94 -4.84 -6.00
N VAL A 146 5.83 -4.96 -6.73
CA VAL A 146 5.18 -3.84 -7.41
C VAL A 146 3.89 -3.53 -6.68
N MET A 147 3.74 -2.26 -6.29
CA MET A 147 2.51 -1.76 -5.68
C MET A 147 2.01 -0.52 -6.41
N GLY A 148 0.70 -0.30 -6.42
CA GLY A 148 0.15 0.89 -7.05
C GLY A 148 -1.26 1.28 -6.60
N SER A 149 -1.63 2.52 -6.91
CA SER A 149 -3.00 3.03 -6.85
C SER A 149 -3.64 2.96 -8.25
N SER A 150 -4.97 3.08 -8.32
CA SER A 150 -5.81 3.28 -9.52
C SER A 150 -5.17 2.94 -10.88
N GLN A 151 -5.69 1.92 -11.58
CA GLN A 151 -5.22 1.58 -12.93
C GLN A 151 -5.55 2.62 -14.02
N ASN A 152 -6.20 3.73 -13.65
CA ASN A 152 -6.48 4.83 -14.56
C ASN A 152 -5.41 5.92 -14.43
N LYS A 153 -5.11 6.60 -15.54
CA LYS A 153 -4.20 7.77 -15.59
C LYS A 153 -4.83 9.00 -14.93
N SER A 154 -4.97 8.97 -13.61
CA SER A 154 -5.33 10.12 -12.79
C SER A 154 -4.09 10.72 -12.14
N ASP A 155 -4.18 11.96 -11.69
CA ASP A 155 -3.09 12.65 -10.98
C ASP A 155 -2.64 11.88 -9.72
N ASP A 156 -3.58 11.18 -9.08
CA ASP A 156 -3.35 10.30 -7.92
C ASP A 156 -2.84 8.88 -8.25
N SER A 157 -2.63 8.58 -9.54
CA SER A 157 -2.16 7.25 -9.95
C SER A 157 -0.66 7.11 -9.71
N ARG A 158 -0.25 5.94 -9.25
CA ARG A 158 1.14 5.64 -8.90
C ARG A 158 1.38 4.14 -9.01
N CYS A 159 2.46 3.73 -9.63
CA CYS A 159 2.93 2.35 -9.67
C CYS A 159 4.41 2.33 -9.32
N LEU A 160 4.83 1.58 -8.31
CA LEU A 160 6.19 1.61 -7.78
C LEU A 160 6.76 0.20 -7.69
N LEU A 161 7.98 0.04 -8.21
CA LEU A 161 8.82 -1.15 -8.00
C LEU A 161 9.74 -0.93 -6.80
N TRP A 162 9.50 -1.70 -5.74
CA TRP A 162 10.31 -1.71 -4.54
C TRP A 162 11.23 -2.94 -4.49
N GLY A 163 12.42 -2.75 -3.93
CA GLY A 163 13.33 -3.84 -3.60
C GLY A 163 14.50 -3.39 -2.72
N PRO A 164 15.31 -4.33 -2.19
CA PRO A 164 16.51 -4.01 -1.42
C PRO A 164 17.52 -3.21 -2.25
N VAL A 165 18.20 -2.26 -1.63
CA VAL A 165 19.23 -1.43 -2.28
C VAL A 165 20.35 -2.26 -2.93
N ASN A 166 20.67 -3.41 -2.35
CA ASN A 166 21.75 -4.31 -2.79
C ASN A 166 21.24 -5.53 -3.59
N ILE A 167 20.04 -5.45 -4.19
CA ILE A 167 19.51 -6.51 -5.05
C ILE A 167 20.49 -6.83 -6.19
N GLU A 168 20.68 -8.12 -6.46
CA GLU A 168 21.50 -8.57 -7.58
C GLU A 168 20.93 -8.11 -8.92
N ARG A 169 21.82 -7.80 -9.88
CA ARG A 169 21.43 -7.21 -11.16
C ARG A 169 20.43 -8.06 -11.93
N GLU A 170 20.64 -9.37 -12.02
CA GLU A 170 19.76 -10.28 -12.77
C GLU A 170 18.36 -10.33 -12.16
N THR A 171 18.29 -10.49 -10.84
CA THR A 171 17.05 -10.42 -10.07
C THR A 171 16.35 -9.07 -10.26
N ARG A 172 17.10 -7.96 -10.25
CA ARG A 172 16.54 -6.63 -10.51
C ARG A 172 15.92 -6.55 -11.90
N LEU A 173 16.59 -7.05 -12.92
CA LEU A 173 16.08 -7.00 -14.30
C LEU A 173 14.77 -7.79 -14.45
N ALA A 174 14.66 -8.95 -13.83
CA ALA A 174 13.40 -9.72 -13.80
C ALA A 174 12.26 -8.95 -13.11
N CYS A 175 12.57 -8.26 -12.00
CA CYS A 175 11.62 -7.39 -11.32
C CYS A 175 11.20 -6.17 -12.16
N GLU A 176 12.14 -5.59 -12.93
CA GLU A 176 11.85 -4.48 -13.85
C GLU A 176 10.94 -4.92 -15.00
N GLU A 177 11.12 -6.11 -15.56
CA GLU A 177 10.26 -6.67 -16.60
C GLU A 177 8.79 -6.78 -16.11
N GLU A 178 8.60 -7.33 -14.91
CA GLU A 178 7.27 -7.46 -14.31
C GLU A 178 6.63 -6.10 -14.00
N PHE A 179 7.43 -5.12 -13.58
CA PHE A 179 6.96 -3.74 -13.44
C PHE A 179 6.40 -3.20 -14.76
N PHE A 180 7.11 -3.36 -15.89
CA PHE A 180 6.62 -2.88 -17.18
C PHE A 180 5.35 -3.61 -17.65
N ASN A 181 5.20 -4.89 -17.31
CA ASN A 181 4.00 -5.66 -17.62
C ASN A 181 2.77 -5.16 -16.87
N VAL A 182 2.90 -4.87 -15.56
CA VAL A 182 1.74 -4.52 -14.70
C VAL A 182 1.47 -3.03 -14.58
N CYS A 183 2.46 -2.16 -14.86
CA CYS A 183 2.35 -0.71 -14.71
C CYS A 183 2.14 0.05 -16.03
N ASN A 184 1.94 -0.63 -17.16
CA ASN A 184 1.85 -0.01 -18.50
C ASN A 184 0.75 1.06 -18.64
N ASN A 185 -0.32 0.96 -17.86
CA ASN A 185 -1.49 1.85 -17.91
C ASN A 185 -1.61 2.78 -16.71
N VAL A 186 -0.67 2.73 -15.76
CA VAL A 186 -0.70 3.54 -14.54
C VAL A 186 0.24 4.73 -14.71
N GLY A 187 -0.25 5.94 -14.42
CA GLY A 187 0.54 7.17 -14.54
C GLY A 187 0.99 7.50 -15.96
N ILE A 188 1.72 8.60 -16.09
CA ILE A 188 2.35 9.05 -17.34
C ILE A 188 3.79 9.55 -17.16
N TYR A 189 4.22 9.81 -15.92
CA TYR A 189 5.55 10.31 -15.61
C TYR A 189 6.43 9.18 -15.08
N PRO A 190 7.35 8.63 -15.91
CA PRO A 190 8.23 7.57 -15.46
C PRO A 190 9.30 8.13 -14.51
N TYR A 191 9.72 7.29 -13.58
CA TYR A 191 10.81 7.52 -12.66
C TYR A 191 11.73 6.29 -12.66
N ARG A 192 13.04 6.52 -12.61
CA ARG A 192 14.05 5.48 -12.43
C ARG A 192 15.08 5.95 -11.42
N TYR A 193 15.35 5.13 -10.42
CA TYR A 193 16.40 5.39 -9.45
C TYR A 193 17.75 5.53 -10.15
N ARG A 194 18.43 6.63 -9.87
CA ARG A 194 19.78 6.91 -10.35
C ARG A 194 20.63 7.25 -9.15
N LYS A 195 21.57 6.37 -8.80
CA LYS A 195 22.48 6.52 -7.65
C LYS A 195 23.12 7.92 -7.60
N ARG A 196 23.60 8.41 -8.75
CA ARG A 196 24.20 9.76 -8.85
C ARG A 196 23.22 10.85 -8.41
N ILE A 197 21.99 10.87 -8.94
CA ILE A 197 20.99 11.90 -8.58
C ILE A 197 20.53 11.77 -7.13
N CYS A 198 20.40 10.54 -6.63
CA CYS A 198 19.86 10.30 -5.30
C CYS A 198 20.89 10.46 -4.18
N GLU A 199 22.17 10.18 -4.43
CA GLU A 199 23.24 10.29 -3.42
C GLU A 199 24.03 11.60 -3.50
N THR A 200 23.86 12.38 -4.57
CA THR A 200 24.47 13.71 -4.72
C THR A 200 23.40 14.80 -4.70
N GLU A 201 23.81 16.06 -4.63
CA GLU A 201 22.93 17.23 -4.77
C GLU A 201 22.68 17.62 -6.24
N GLU A 202 23.12 16.81 -7.21
CA GLU A 202 22.95 17.10 -8.64
C GLU A 202 21.47 17.13 -9.06
N GLU A 203 21.15 18.03 -10.00
CA GLU A 203 19.82 18.18 -10.59
C GLU A 203 19.59 17.10 -11.66
N GLU A 204 18.32 16.71 -11.84
CA GLU A 204 17.88 15.74 -12.86
C GLU A 204 17.75 16.35 -14.26
#